data_AF-A0A3N0D312-F1
#
_entry.id   AF-A0A3N0D312-F1
#
_cell.length_a   1.000
_cell.length_b   1.000
_cell.length_c   1.000
_cell.angle_alpha   90.00
_cell.angle_beta   90.00
_cell.angle_gamma   90.00
#
_symmetry.space_group_name_H-M   'P 1'
#
loop_
_entity.id
_entity.type
_entity.pdbx_description
1 polymer ?
#
loop_
_entity_poly.entity_id
_entity_poly.type
_entity_poly.pdbx_seq_one_letter_code
_entity_poly.pdbx_strand_id
1 'polypeptide(L)'
;MNTWLPPRHFAAAAAAVLALTACGGTGGSPNASGSTPAAPGTPAPSSATSAPSATASPTPGTPTSPQTPAEPGATPNGTPPLGSWSLQPVWPFSTLAQAEAWQRSYRSGGHQPWHLDPGRTALAFTRDYLGFREIDRVSSSKVSGRHARVGVAPTGSEGGTAAVIHLVRFGTGPDAPWEVVGTDDTTFSLTAPAYGALVRSPLTAGGRITGVDESIHVQVRQPSSEAPLGTSACCTPAGGENQPWSVTVPFSGARDPVLTVVASTGGHVAAVERFTVTAVRTR
;
A
#
# COMPACT_ATOMS: atom_id res chain seq x y z
N MET A 1 38.90 31.36 -38.29
CA MET A 1 40.08 31.00 -37.48
C MET A 1 39.65 30.95 -36.03
N ASN A 2 40.05 29.88 -35.33
CA ASN A 2 40.04 29.69 -33.88
C ASN A 2 38.70 29.34 -33.23
N THR A 3 38.56 28.34 -32.36
CA THR A 3 39.50 27.30 -31.87
C THR A 3 38.62 26.25 -31.17
N TRP A 4 38.85 25.00 -31.51
CA TRP A 4 38.26 23.81 -30.90
C TRP A 4 39.02 23.49 -29.60
N LEU A 5 38.33 23.36 -28.47
CA LEU A 5 38.90 22.94 -27.19
C LEU A 5 38.46 21.48 -26.92
N PRO A 6 39.41 20.55 -26.69
CA PRO A 6 39.09 19.15 -26.46
C PRO A 6 38.65 18.87 -25.00
N PRO A 7 37.90 17.79 -24.76
CA PRO A 7 37.47 17.38 -23.43
C PRO A 7 38.63 16.77 -22.63
N ARG A 8 38.73 17.14 -21.35
CA ARG A 8 39.67 16.56 -20.39
C ARG A 8 39.10 15.26 -19.84
N HIS A 9 39.75 14.15 -20.16
CA HIS A 9 39.54 12.85 -19.54
C HIS A 9 40.03 12.87 -18.08
N PHE A 10 39.15 12.61 -17.13
CA PHE A 10 39.54 12.21 -15.77
C PHE A 10 39.23 10.72 -15.63
N ALA A 11 40.26 9.89 -15.74
CA ALA A 11 40.22 8.50 -15.34
C ALA A 11 40.50 8.43 -13.84
N ALA A 12 39.54 7.96 -13.05
CA ALA A 12 39.74 7.60 -11.65
C ALA A 12 39.57 6.09 -11.52
N ALA A 13 40.70 5.39 -11.39
CA ALA A 13 40.75 3.98 -11.01
C ALA A 13 40.63 3.90 -9.48
N ALA A 14 39.58 3.25 -8.97
CA ALA A 14 39.46 2.88 -7.57
C ALA A 14 39.59 1.36 -7.45
N ALA A 15 40.70 0.92 -6.85
CA ALA A 15 41.01 -0.47 -6.57
C ALA A 15 40.19 -0.97 -5.38
N ALA A 16 39.59 -2.15 -5.54
CA ALA A 16 38.91 -2.89 -4.49
C ALA A 16 39.93 -3.62 -3.59
N VAL A 17 39.72 -3.57 -2.27
CA VAL A 17 40.36 -4.50 -1.32
C VAL A 17 39.26 -5.16 -0.49
N LEU A 18 39.07 -6.45 -0.72
CA LEU A 18 38.34 -7.36 0.16
C LEU A 18 39.19 -7.68 1.39
N ALA A 19 38.60 -7.60 2.58
CA ALA A 19 39.11 -8.29 3.76
C ALA A 19 37.95 -9.02 4.45
N LEU A 20 38.00 -10.36 4.36
CA LEU A 20 37.18 -11.29 5.13
C LEU A 20 37.83 -11.48 6.51
N THR A 21 37.08 -11.26 7.58
CA THR A 21 37.44 -11.73 8.92
C THR A 21 36.23 -12.38 9.57
N ALA A 22 36.24 -13.71 9.54
CA ALA A 22 35.39 -14.59 10.32
C ALA A 22 36.14 -14.99 11.61
N CYS A 23 35.51 -14.79 12.77
CA CYS A 23 35.88 -15.47 14.01
C CYS A 23 34.59 -15.87 14.73
N GLY A 24 34.41 -17.17 14.91
CA GLY A 24 33.30 -17.76 15.67
C GLY A 24 33.45 -17.55 17.17
N GLY A 25 32.30 -17.52 17.85
CA GLY A 25 32.20 -17.51 19.30
C GLY A 25 31.07 -18.43 19.75
N THR A 26 31.42 -19.61 20.23
CA THR A 26 30.52 -20.57 20.87
C THR A 26 30.73 -20.46 22.38
N GLY A 27 29.63 -20.35 23.15
CA GLY A 27 29.64 -20.70 24.57
C GLY A 27 28.91 -19.73 25.48
N GLY A 28 27.89 -20.25 26.18
CA GLY A 28 27.47 -19.71 27.47
C GLY A 28 25.98 -19.36 27.59
N SER A 29 25.15 -20.34 27.95
CA SER A 29 23.97 -20.10 28.80
C SER A 29 24.19 -20.83 30.12
N PRO A 30 23.81 -20.20 31.24
CA PRO A 30 22.91 -20.92 32.14
C PRO A 30 21.84 -20.01 32.80
N ASN A 31 20.66 -20.62 33.00
CA ASN A 31 19.69 -20.50 34.11
C ASN A 31 19.24 -19.09 34.56
N ALA A 32 18.00 -18.84 34.95
CA ALA A 32 16.90 -19.69 35.40
C ALA A 32 15.62 -18.84 35.39
N SER A 33 14.46 -19.49 35.32
CA SER A 33 13.34 -19.27 36.27
C SER A 33 12.06 -19.93 35.76
N GLY A 34 11.32 -20.54 36.68
CA GLY A 34 9.87 -20.66 36.54
C GLY A 34 9.32 -22.08 36.57
N SER A 35 9.29 -22.68 37.75
CA SER A 35 8.46 -23.84 38.07
C SER A 35 6.96 -23.50 37.92
N THR A 36 6.23 -24.26 37.11
CA THR A 36 4.81 -24.61 37.34
C THR A 36 4.73 -25.72 38.42
N PRO A 37 3.58 -26.17 38.97
CA PRO A 37 2.16 -25.93 38.60
C PRO A 37 1.17 -25.74 39.79
N ALA A 38 -0.08 -25.34 39.51
CA ALA A 38 -1.32 -25.97 40.03
C ALA A 38 -2.58 -25.08 39.85
N ALA A 39 -3.54 -25.56 39.06
CA ALA A 39 -4.99 -25.46 39.32
C ALA A 39 -5.41 -26.80 39.99
N PRO A 40 -6.61 -27.01 40.60
CA PRO A 40 -7.91 -26.35 40.36
C PRO A 40 -8.78 -26.09 41.61
N GLY A 41 -9.92 -25.40 41.45
CA GLY A 41 -10.94 -25.29 42.50
C GLY A 41 -12.18 -24.49 42.09
N THR A 42 -13.18 -25.20 41.57
CA THR A 42 -14.57 -24.74 41.35
C THR A 42 -15.30 -24.59 42.68
N PRO A 43 -16.22 -23.60 42.83
CA PRO A 43 -17.62 -23.97 43.10
C PRO A 43 -18.65 -23.21 42.26
N ALA A 44 -19.76 -23.89 41.98
CA ALA A 44 -20.97 -23.42 41.29
C ALA A 44 -22.05 -22.96 42.31
N PRO A 45 -23.34 -22.87 41.95
CA PRO A 45 -24.04 -21.65 41.52
C PRO A 45 -25.10 -21.17 42.54
N SER A 46 -25.59 -19.94 42.41
CA SER A 46 -26.82 -19.48 43.08
C SER A 46 -27.83 -19.01 42.05
N SER A 47 -28.93 -19.76 41.95
CA SER A 47 -30.16 -19.37 41.27
C SER A 47 -31.07 -18.61 42.24
N ALA A 48 -31.65 -17.50 41.80
CA ALA A 48 -32.85 -16.94 42.43
C ALA A 48 -33.76 -16.33 41.36
N THR A 49 -34.85 -17.07 41.11
CA THR A 49 -36.02 -16.71 40.32
C THR A 49 -36.77 -15.54 40.92
N SER A 50 -37.24 -14.60 40.10
CA SER A 50 -38.41 -13.75 40.40
C SER A 50 -39.01 -13.18 39.11
N ALA A 51 -40.19 -13.66 38.76
CA ALA A 51 -41.23 -13.02 37.93
C ALA A 51 -42.56 -13.31 38.67
N PRO A 52 -43.60 -12.44 38.66
CA PRO A 52 -44.30 -12.10 37.41
C PRO A 52 -45.01 -10.72 37.31
N SER A 53 -45.45 -10.43 36.07
CA SER A 53 -46.65 -9.68 35.63
C SER A 53 -46.85 -8.18 35.94
N ALA A 54 -47.00 -7.37 34.88
CA ALA A 54 -48.29 -6.75 34.53
C ALA A 54 -48.26 -6.05 33.15
N THR A 55 -49.32 -6.32 32.39
CA THR A 55 -49.70 -5.80 31.08
C THR A 55 -50.31 -4.39 31.20
N ALA A 56 -50.01 -3.48 30.27
CA ALA A 56 -50.84 -2.32 30.01
C ALA A 56 -50.90 -2.04 28.49
N SER A 57 -52.12 -2.08 27.96
CA SER A 57 -52.47 -1.86 26.55
C SER A 57 -52.32 -0.39 26.11
N PRO A 58 -52.07 -0.13 24.82
CA PRO A 58 -52.04 1.22 24.26
C PRO A 58 -53.45 1.74 23.90
N THR A 59 -53.67 3.03 24.17
CA THR A 59 -54.87 3.80 23.75
C THR A 59 -54.71 4.27 22.31
N PRO A 60 -55.76 4.24 21.45
CA PRO A 60 -55.69 4.73 20.08
C PRO A 60 -55.94 6.24 19.99
N GLY A 61 -55.04 6.98 19.32
CA GLY A 61 -55.19 8.40 19.00
C GLY A 61 -54.88 8.67 17.53
N THR A 62 -55.95 8.96 16.77
CA THR A 62 -56.13 9.80 15.56
C THR A 62 -55.08 9.78 14.42
N PRO A 63 -55.51 9.54 13.16
CA PRO A 63 -54.63 9.55 11.99
C PRO A 63 -54.33 10.99 11.51
N THR A 64 -53.05 11.36 11.50
CA THR A 64 -52.53 12.54 10.80
C THR A 64 -51.90 12.08 9.49
N SER A 65 -52.24 12.75 8.39
CA SER A 65 -51.84 12.48 7.00
C SER A 65 -50.36 12.12 6.81
N PRO A 66 -50.02 11.22 5.86
CA PRO A 66 -48.64 10.91 5.56
C PRO A 66 -47.94 12.13 4.92
N GLN A 67 -47.01 12.72 5.67
CA GLN A 67 -45.98 13.58 5.08
C GLN A 67 -45.02 12.67 4.32
N THR A 68 -44.96 12.86 3.01
CA THR A 68 -43.89 12.35 2.14
C THR A 68 -42.54 12.64 2.80
N PRO A 69 -41.70 11.63 3.08
CA PRO A 69 -40.33 11.89 3.47
C PRO A 69 -39.64 12.64 2.32
N ALA A 70 -39.27 13.89 2.57
CA ALA A 70 -38.34 14.60 1.71
C ALA A 70 -37.05 13.79 1.69
N GLU A 71 -36.78 13.16 0.56
CA GLU A 71 -35.53 12.51 0.21
C GLU A 71 -34.38 13.50 0.51
N PRO A 72 -33.39 13.12 1.35
CA PRO A 72 -32.17 13.90 1.43
C PRO A 72 -31.51 13.85 0.07
N GLY A 73 -31.60 14.95 -0.68
CA GLY A 73 -30.89 15.16 -1.93
C GLY A 73 -29.38 15.07 -1.69
N ALA A 74 -28.84 13.86 -1.76
CA ALA A 74 -27.41 13.64 -1.84
C ALA A 74 -26.99 13.97 -3.27
N THR A 75 -26.44 15.17 -3.48
CA THR A 75 -25.55 15.39 -4.64
C THR A 75 -24.40 14.39 -4.54
N PRO A 76 -24.26 13.40 -5.45
CA PRO A 76 -23.13 12.50 -5.40
C PRO A 76 -21.94 13.25 -6.01
N ASN A 77 -21.16 13.92 -5.16
CA ASN A 77 -19.74 14.13 -5.44
C ASN A 77 -19.04 12.77 -5.28
N GLY A 78 -19.43 11.83 -6.13
CA GLY A 78 -19.33 10.40 -5.90
C GLY A 78 -17.93 9.90 -6.24
N THR A 79 -17.00 9.98 -5.29
CA THR A 79 -15.90 9.02 -5.26
C THR A 79 -16.53 7.63 -5.20
N PRO A 80 -16.27 6.73 -6.17
CA PRO A 80 -16.75 5.36 -6.09
C PRO A 80 -16.37 4.75 -4.74
N PRO A 81 -17.23 3.93 -4.11
CA PRO A 81 -16.84 3.27 -2.87
C PRO A 81 -15.58 2.44 -3.13
N LEU A 82 -14.61 2.52 -2.22
CA LEU A 82 -13.45 1.63 -2.26
C LEU A 82 -13.91 0.17 -2.15
N GLY A 83 -13.28 -0.70 -2.93
CA GLY A 83 -13.70 -2.09 -3.12
C GLY A 83 -14.77 -2.25 -4.21
N SER A 84 -15.19 -1.16 -4.87
CA SER A 84 -15.95 -1.23 -6.12
C SER A 84 -15.04 -1.53 -7.31
N TRP A 85 -15.63 -1.78 -8.49
CA TRP A 85 -14.88 -2.00 -9.73
C TRP A 85 -13.97 -0.81 -10.12
N SER A 86 -14.27 0.42 -9.65
CA SER A 86 -13.53 1.62 -10.03
C SER A 86 -12.36 1.98 -9.11
N LEU A 87 -12.34 1.49 -7.85
CA LEU A 87 -11.29 1.79 -6.88
C LEU A 87 -11.02 0.56 -6.00
N GLN A 88 -9.87 -0.06 -6.19
CA GLN A 88 -9.40 -1.19 -5.40
C GLN A 88 -8.55 -0.68 -4.22
N PRO A 89 -8.82 -1.11 -2.97
CA PRO A 89 -7.97 -0.78 -1.84
C PRO A 89 -6.71 -1.65 -1.88
N VAL A 90 -5.55 -1.01 -2.02
CA VAL A 90 -4.26 -1.70 -2.19
C VAL A 90 -3.56 -1.90 -0.85
N TRP A 91 -3.49 -0.84 -0.06
CA TRP A 91 -2.79 -0.79 1.22
C TRP A 91 -3.17 0.49 1.98
N PRO A 92 -3.33 0.47 3.31
CA PRO A 92 -3.00 -0.61 4.23
C PRO A 92 -4.14 -1.58 4.53
N PHE A 93 -5.38 -1.27 4.15
CA PHE A 93 -6.53 -2.09 4.53
C PHE A 93 -7.10 -2.81 3.31
N SER A 94 -7.13 -4.14 3.32
CA SER A 94 -7.72 -4.91 2.22
C SER A 94 -9.25 -4.86 2.21
N THR A 95 -9.89 -4.39 3.30
CA THR A 95 -11.35 -4.29 3.42
C THR A 95 -11.79 -3.04 4.19
N LEU A 96 -13.02 -2.59 3.92
CA LEU A 96 -13.64 -1.48 4.66
C LEU A 96 -13.76 -1.79 6.16
N ALA A 97 -14.10 -3.03 6.50
CA ALA A 97 -14.24 -3.45 7.89
C ALA A 97 -12.94 -3.31 8.68
N GLN A 98 -11.78 -3.56 8.07
CA GLN A 98 -10.48 -3.33 8.69
C GLN A 98 -10.20 -1.84 8.91
N ALA A 99 -10.49 -0.98 7.92
CA ALA A 99 -10.34 0.46 8.05
C ALA A 99 -11.25 1.03 9.17
N GLU A 100 -12.50 0.57 9.26
CA GLU A 100 -13.44 0.98 10.31
C GLU A 100 -13.05 0.43 11.69
N ALA A 101 -12.50 -0.78 11.76
CA ALA A 101 -11.94 -1.33 12.99
C ALA A 101 -10.77 -0.49 13.49
N TRP A 102 -9.84 -0.13 12.60
CA TRP A 102 -8.73 0.77 12.91
C TRP A 102 -9.24 2.16 13.35
N GLN A 103 -10.22 2.71 12.65
CA GLN A 103 -10.77 4.03 12.97
C GLN A 103 -11.42 4.07 14.36
N ARG A 104 -12.13 3.00 14.75
CA ARG A 104 -12.71 2.87 16.10
C ARG A 104 -11.63 2.78 17.17
N SER A 105 -10.60 1.96 16.96
CA SER A 105 -9.51 1.85 17.93
C SER A 105 -8.69 3.15 18.03
N TYR A 106 -8.45 3.83 16.89
CA TYR A 106 -7.77 5.13 16.85
C TYR A 106 -8.46 6.18 17.73
N ARG A 107 -9.80 6.27 17.67
CA ARG A 107 -10.55 7.21 18.52
C ARG A 107 -10.45 6.92 20.02
N SER A 108 -10.19 5.67 20.39
CA SER A 108 -10.06 5.27 21.79
C SER A 108 -8.65 5.44 22.36
N GLY A 109 -7.61 5.45 21.52
CA GLY A 109 -6.21 5.39 22.00
C GLY A 109 -5.13 6.05 21.14
N GLY A 110 -5.47 6.63 19.98
CA GLY A 110 -4.57 7.50 19.20
C GLY A 110 -3.37 6.85 18.50
N HIS A 111 -3.42 5.55 18.20
CA HIS A 111 -2.28 4.81 17.62
C HIS A 111 -2.18 4.91 16.08
N GLN A 112 -0.97 4.85 15.55
CA GLN A 112 -0.68 4.90 14.10
C GLN A 112 -1.30 6.15 13.40
N PRO A 113 -1.07 7.38 13.90
CA PRO A 113 -1.68 8.59 13.33
C PRO A 113 -1.28 8.87 11.88
N TRP A 114 -0.25 8.18 11.36
CA TRP A 114 0.18 8.28 9.98
C TRP A 114 -0.91 7.90 8.98
N HIS A 115 -1.88 7.04 9.32
CA HIS A 115 -3.01 6.73 8.45
C HIS A 115 -3.90 7.94 8.13
N LEU A 116 -3.85 9.01 8.95
CA LEU A 116 -4.62 10.23 8.69
C LEU A 116 -3.88 11.24 7.81
N ASP A 117 -2.58 11.06 7.62
CA ASP A 117 -1.71 11.90 6.82
C ASP A 117 -1.38 11.21 5.48
N PRO A 118 -1.72 11.81 4.32
CA PRO A 118 -1.53 11.15 3.04
C PRO A 118 -0.06 10.99 2.67
N GLY A 119 0.80 11.92 3.09
CA GLY A 119 2.24 11.87 2.81
C GLY A 119 2.94 10.78 3.60
N ARG A 120 2.65 10.66 4.90
CA ARG A 120 3.17 9.59 5.75
C ARG A 120 2.65 8.22 5.32
N THR A 121 1.38 8.12 4.92
CA THR A 121 0.82 6.89 4.35
C THR A 121 1.54 6.49 3.07
N ALA A 122 1.77 7.45 2.16
CA ALA A 122 2.50 7.21 0.91
C ALA A 122 3.96 6.77 1.14
N LEU A 123 4.65 7.37 2.11
CA LEU A 123 6.01 6.97 2.49
C LEU A 123 6.05 5.59 3.15
N ALA A 124 5.10 5.27 4.03
CA ALA A 124 5.01 3.96 4.64
C ALA A 124 4.72 2.86 3.60
N PHE A 125 3.79 3.12 2.67
CA PHE A 125 3.56 2.23 1.52
C PHE A 125 4.85 1.99 0.72
N THR A 126 5.58 3.05 0.38
CA THR A 126 6.77 2.94 -0.46
C THR A 126 7.93 2.26 0.25
N ARG A 127 8.24 2.68 1.47
CA ARG A 127 9.41 2.21 2.22
C ARG A 127 9.15 0.86 2.86
N ASP A 128 8.01 0.71 3.54
CA ASP A 128 7.76 -0.44 4.40
C ASP A 128 7.08 -1.57 3.63
N TYR A 129 6.08 -1.26 2.80
CA TYR A 129 5.33 -2.28 2.06
C TYR A 129 5.98 -2.68 0.74
N LEU A 130 6.48 -1.73 -0.07
CA LEU A 130 7.20 -2.04 -1.31
C LEU A 130 8.69 -2.35 -1.07
N GLY A 131 9.26 -1.83 0.02
CA GLY A 131 10.67 -2.04 0.36
C GLY A 131 11.64 -1.05 -0.29
N PHE A 132 11.14 0.03 -0.91
CA PHE A 132 11.97 1.06 -1.55
C PHE A 132 12.43 2.08 -0.50
N ARG A 133 13.39 1.65 0.33
CA ARG A 133 13.85 2.36 1.54
C ARG A 133 14.55 3.69 1.26
N GLU A 134 15.11 3.85 0.07
CA GLU A 134 15.76 5.05 -0.43
C GLU A 134 14.76 6.16 -0.80
N ILE A 135 13.50 5.80 -1.09
CA ILE A 135 12.44 6.77 -1.40
C ILE A 135 11.81 7.21 -0.09
N ASP A 136 12.31 8.32 0.45
CA ASP A 136 12.11 8.67 1.85
C ASP A 136 11.55 10.08 2.10
N ARG A 137 11.28 10.83 1.03
CA ARG A 137 10.63 12.14 1.13
C ARG A 137 9.39 12.26 0.26
N VAL A 138 8.49 13.14 0.68
CA VAL A 138 7.38 13.65 -0.14
C VAL A 138 7.91 14.79 -1.01
N SER A 139 7.81 14.66 -2.34
CA SER A 139 8.18 15.71 -3.31
C SER A 139 7.04 16.66 -3.63
N SER A 140 5.79 16.18 -3.54
CA SER A 140 4.59 16.98 -3.76
C SER A 140 3.39 16.38 -3.03
N SER A 141 2.40 17.20 -2.68
CA SER A 141 1.16 16.72 -2.08
C SER A 141 -0.01 17.59 -2.51
N LYS A 142 -1.07 16.96 -3.03
CA LYS A 142 -2.31 17.62 -3.41
C LYS A 142 -3.50 16.83 -2.90
N VAL A 143 -4.27 17.41 -1.98
CA VAL A 143 -5.51 16.83 -1.46
C VAL A 143 -6.70 17.54 -2.12
N SER A 144 -7.67 16.77 -2.61
CA SER A 144 -8.90 17.27 -3.21
C SER A 144 -10.06 16.36 -2.82
N GLY A 145 -10.92 16.85 -1.93
CA GLY A 145 -12.02 16.07 -1.35
C GLY A 145 -11.50 14.79 -0.71
N ARG A 146 -11.98 13.64 -1.21
CA ARG A 146 -11.59 12.31 -0.73
C ARG A 146 -10.33 11.74 -1.39
N HIS A 147 -9.68 12.48 -2.30
CA HIS A 147 -8.51 12.01 -3.04
C HIS A 147 -7.27 12.78 -2.61
N ALA A 148 -6.11 12.11 -2.62
CA ALA A 148 -4.80 12.73 -2.50
C ALA A 148 -3.86 12.19 -3.59
N ARG A 149 -3.03 13.07 -4.13
CA ARG A 149 -1.91 12.72 -5.02
C ARG A 149 -0.64 13.15 -4.32
N VAL A 150 0.22 12.20 -4.02
CA VAL A 150 1.46 12.44 -3.28
C VAL A 150 2.63 11.96 -4.12
N GLY A 151 3.46 12.90 -4.56
CA GLY A 151 4.75 12.57 -5.16
C GLY A 151 5.73 12.11 -4.08
N VAL A 152 6.42 11.00 -4.33
CA VAL A 152 7.51 10.50 -3.49
C VAL A 152 8.82 10.50 -4.27
N ALA A 153 9.92 10.75 -3.58
CA ALA A 153 11.25 10.86 -4.18
C ALA A 153 12.35 10.39 -3.21
N PRO A 154 13.51 9.96 -3.72
CA PRO A 154 14.69 9.77 -2.89
C PRO A 154 15.22 11.10 -2.36
N THR A 155 15.91 11.06 -1.22
CA THR A 155 16.64 12.23 -0.69
C THR A 155 17.88 12.52 -1.54
N GLY A 156 18.07 13.78 -1.93
CA GLY A 156 19.19 14.26 -2.74
C GLY A 156 18.78 15.38 -3.69
N SER A 157 19.74 16.18 -4.17
CA SER A 157 19.50 17.29 -5.10
C SER A 157 19.20 16.86 -6.54
N GLU A 158 19.44 15.59 -6.86
CA GLU A 158 19.26 15.02 -8.22
C GLU A 158 17.97 14.18 -8.34
N GLY A 159 17.25 13.96 -7.24
CA GLY A 159 16.08 13.09 -7.18
C GLY A 159 14.81 13.72 -7.75
N GLY A 160 14.44 13.34 -8.97
CA GLY A 160 13.10 13.55 -9.52
C GLY A 160 12.01 12.82 -8.72
N THR A 161 10.74 13.08 -9.02
CA THR A 161 9.64 12.31 -8.43
C THR A 161 9.67 10.88 -8.97
N ALA A 162 9.81 9.90 -8.08
CA ALA A 162 9.88 8.49 -8.43
C ALA A 162 8.51 7.92 -8.81
N ALA A 163 7.45 8.35 -8.10
CA ALA A 163 6.06 8.04 -8.40
C ALA A 163 5.13 9.10 -7.81
N VAL A 164 3.94 9.24 -8.40
CA VAL A 164 2.82 9.98 -7.81
C VAL A 164 1.81 8.97 -7.32
N ILE A 165 1.71 8.80 -6.00
CA ILE A 165 0.79 7.83 -5.38
C ILE A 165 -0.60 8.45 -5.30
N HIS A 166 -1.59 7.73 -5.80
CA HIS A 166 -3.00 8.08 -5.64
C HIS A 166 -3.53 7.39 -4.39
N LEU A 167 -3.98 8.20 -3.42
CA LEU A 167 -4.66 7.75 -2.22
C LEU A 167 -6.10 8.25 -2.21
N VAL A 168 -6.98 7.51 -1.52
CA VAL A 168 -8.34 7.99 -1.21
C VAL A 168 -8.70 7.71 0.25
N ARG A 169 -9.61 8.51 0.80
CA ARG A 169 -10.17 8.28 2.15
C ARG A 169 -11.00 6.99 2.15
N PHE A 170 -10.72 6.05 3.04
CA PHE A 170 -11.45 4.80 3.19
C PHE A 170 -12.35 4.83 4.42
N GLY A 171 -13.67 4.66 4.22
CA GLY A 171 -14.67 4.82 5.29
C GLY A 171 -15.34 6.19 5.29
N THR A 172 -15.88 6.57 6.44
CA THR A 172 -16.70 7.79 6.60
C THR A 172 -16.18 8.68 7.73
N GLY A 173 -16.51 9.97 7.65
CA GLY A 173 -16.16 10.95 8.69
C GLY A 173 -14.71 11.46 8.59
N PRO A 174 -14.33 12.37 9.51
CA PRO A 174 -13.05 13.09 9.44
C PRO A 174 -11.83 12.18 9.66
N ASP A 175 -12.00 11.11 10.43
CA ASP A 175 -10.90 10.17 10.75
C ASP A 175 -10.82 8.98 9.78
N ALA A 176 -11.48 9.05 8.62
CA ALA A 176 -11.36 8.01 7.61
C ALA A 176 -9.88 7.90 7.19
N PRO A 177 -9.20 6.75 7.30
CA PRO A 177 -7.81 6.62 6.92
C PRO A 177 -7.58 6.84 5.43
N TRP A 178 -6.34 7.16 5.04
CA TRP A 178 -5.91 7.11 3.65
C TRP A 178 -5.57 5.69 3.23
N GLU A 179 -6.01 5.34 2.03
CA GLU A 179 -5.82 4.06 1.38
C GLU A 179 -5.17 4.30 0.02
N VAL A 180 -4.06 3.64 -0.26
CA VAL A 180 -3.43 3.62 -1.58
C VAL A 180 -4.33 2.87 -2.54
N VAL A 181 -4.52 3.44 -3.73
CA VAL A 181 -5.32 2.82 -4.78
C VAL A 181 -4.52 2.57 -6.06
N GLY A 182 -3.31 3.12 -6.19
CA GLY A 182 -2.44 2.98 -7.37
C GLY A 182 -1.50 4.17 -7.52
N THR A 183 -0.92 4.33 -8.71
CA THR A 183 -0.13 5.51 -9.08
C THR A 183 -0.73 6.27 -10.27
N ASP A 184 -0.50 7.58 -10.30
CA ASP A 184 -0.69 8.40 -11.49
C ASP A 184 0.61 8.30 -12.32
N ASP A 185 0.59 7.46 -13.34
CA ASP A 185 1.75 7.16 -14.17
C ASP A 185 2.09 8.32 -15.12
N THR A 186 3.38 8.54 -15.34
CA THR A 186 3.88 9.59 -16.23
C THR A 186 4.76 9.00 -17.33
N THR A 187 6.07 9.13 -17.22
CA THR A 187 7.04 8.61 -18.18
C THR A 187 7.29 7.11 -18.01
N PHE A 188 6.61 6.41 -17.09
CA PHE A 188 6.72 4.96 -16.82
C PHE A 188 5.37 4.52 -16.33
N SER A 189 4.75 3.64 -17.12
CA SER A 189 3.39 3.20 -16.92
C SER A 189 3.27 1.69 -16.85
N LEU A 190 2.26 1.25 -16.11
CA LEU A 190 1.83 -0.13 -15.98
C LEU A 190 0.35 -0.23 -16.37
N THR A 191 0.11 -0.54 -17.63
CA THR A 191 -1.24 -0.56 -18.24
C THR A 191 -1.77 -1.97 -18.48
N ALA A 192 -0.88 -2.96 -18.46
CA ALA A 192 -1.22 -4.37 -18.47
C ALA A 192 -0.72 -5.01 -17.15
N PRO A 193 -1.57 -5.71 -16.40
CA PRO A 193 -3.03 -5.79 -16.57
C PRO A 193 -3.71 -4.44 -16.30
N ALA A 194 -4.92 -4.27 -16.85
CA ALA A 194 -5.74 -3.08 -16.57
C ALA A 194 -6.09 -3.00 -15.07
N TYR A 195 -6.30 -1.79 -14.58
CA TYR A 195 -6.73 -1.54 -13.20
C TYR A 195 -7.99 -2.34 -12.83
N GLY A 196 -7.95 -3.06 -11.70
CA GLY A 196 -9.05 -3.90 -11.22
C GLY A 196 -9.32 -5.15 -12.05
N ALA A 197 -8.45 -5.51 -13.01
CA ALA A 197 -8.58 -6.72 -13.79
C ALA A 197 -8.49 -7.98 -12.91
N LEU A 198 -9.25 -9.01 -13.28
CA LEU A 198 -9.12 -10.33 -12.68
C LEU A 198 -7.88 -11.02 -13.28
N VAL A 199 -6.95 -11.45 -12.44
CA VAL A 199 -5.70 -12.09 -12.87
C VAL A 199 -5.57 -13.51 -12.33
N ARG A 200 -4.72 -14.30 -12.99
CA ARG A 200 -4.25 -15.62 -12.56
C ARG A 200 -2.75 -15.68 -12.74
N SER A 201 -2.11 -16.67 -12.12
CA SER A 201 -0.69 -16.92 -12.32
C SER A 201 -0.46 -17.80 -13.55
N PRO A 202 0.57 -17.52 -14.36
CA PRO A 202 1.37 -16.28 -14.32
C PRO A 202 0.59 -15.09 -14.90
N LEU A 203 0.91 -13.87 -14.44
CA LEU A 203 0.33 -12.65 -15.02
C LEU A 203 1.30 -11.98 -15.98
N THR A 204 0.78 -11.35 -17.04
CA THR A 204 1.57 -10.49 -17.92
C THR A 204 1.47 -9.05 -17.45
N ALA A 205 2.60 -8.48 -17.07
CA ALA A 205 2.75 -7.07 -16.74
C ALA A 205 3.33 -6.32 -17.95
N GLY A 206 2.95 -5.05 -18.14
CA GLY A 206 3.49 -4.24 -19.23
C GLY A 206 2.95 -2.82 -19.27
N GLY A 207 3.59 -2.00 -20.09
CA GLY A 207 3.21 -0.61 -20.29
C GLY A 207 4.23 0.11 -21.15
N ARG A 208 4.53 1.37 -20.82
CA ARG A 208 5.48 2.19 -21.58
C ARG A 208 6.48 2.87 -20.67
N ILE A 209 7.68 3.17 -21.18
CA ILE A 209 8.72 3.86 -20.43
C ILE A 209 9.49 4.83 -21.33
N THR A 210 9.83 5.98 -20.76
CA THR A 210 10.80 6.93 -21.31
C THR A 210 11.94 7.06 -20.32
N GLY A 211 13.18 6.83 -20.76
CA GLY A 211 14.37 6.80 -19.91
C GLY A 211 15.57 6.23 -20.67
N VAL A 212 16.74 6.16 -20.04
CA VAL A 212 17.95 5.59 -20.65
C VAL A 212 18.34 4.33 -19.86
N ASP A 213 18.68 3.26 -20.58
CA ASP A 213 19.27 2.03 -20.04
C ASP A 213 18.51 1.36 -18.86
N GLU A 214 17.18 1.49 -18.86
CA GLU A 214 16.29 1.07 -17.78
C GLU A 214 16.17 -0.45 -17.66
N SER A 215 16.29 -0.98 -16.45
CA SER A 215 16.04 -2.40 -16.16
C SER A 215 14.78 -2.54 -15.31
N ILE A 216 13.71 -3.05 -15.93
CA ILE A 216 12.42 -3.17 -15.27
C ILE A 216 12.35 -4.46 -14.45
N HIS A 217 12.01 -4.30 -13.18
CA HIS A 217 11.65 -5.35 -12.25
C HIS A 217 10.17 -5.27 -11.92
N VAL A 218 9.48 -6.41 -11.91
CA VAL A 218 8.06 -6.46 -11.53
C VAL A 218 7.87 -7.40 -10.35
N GLN A 219 7.05 -6.99 -9.39
CA GLN A 219 6.65 -7.79 -8.25
C GLN A 219 5.13 -7.83 -8.12
N VAL A 220 4.62 -8.95 -7.61
CA VAL A 220 3.23 -9.11 -7.17
C VAL A 220 3.24 -9.21 -5.65
N ARG A 221 2.47 -8.37 -4.97
CA ARG A 221 2.41 -8.27 -3.51
C ARG A 221 0.97 -8.29 -3.00
N GLN A 222 0.80 -8.57 -1.71
CA GLN A 222 -0.47 -8.45 -1.00
C GLN A 222 -0.23 -7.94 0.43
N PRO A 223 -1.11 -7.13 1.03
CA PRO A 223 -0.96 -6.66 2.41
C PRO A 223 -0.75 -7.76 3.44
N SER A 224 -1.36 -8.93 3.27
CA SER A 224 -1.25 -10.05 4.21
C SER A 224 0.09 -10.82 4.14
N SER A 225 1.08 -10.33 3.40
CA SER A 225 2.40 -10.97 3.26
C SER A 225 3.51 -9.93 3.23
N GLU A 226 4.57 -10.17 4.02
CA GLU A 226 5.76 -9.31 4.02
C GLU A 226 6.60 -9.47 2.75
N ALA A 227 6.65 -10.69 2.20
CA ALA A 227 7.41 -11.00 1.00
C ALA A 227 6.54 -10.87 -0.27
N PRO A 228 7.14 -10.54 -1.43
CA PRO A 228 6.45 -10.68 -2.72
C PRO A 228 5.93 -12.09 -2.96
N LEU A 229 4.73 -12.19 -3.53
CA LEU A 229 4.12 -13.45 -3.99
C LEU A 229 4.80 -14.00 -5.26
N GLY A 230 5.44 -13.11 -6.01
CA GLY A 230 6.13 -13.41 -7.25
C GLY A 230 6.97 -12.21 -7.69
N THR A 231 8.07 -12.51 -8.37
CA THR A 231 8.98 -11.53 -8.95
C THR A 231 9.26 -11.96 -10.38
N SER A 232 9.31 -11.01 -11.32
CA SER A 232 9.73 -11.28 -12.69
C SER A 232 11.13 -11.89 -12.71
N ALA A 233 11.40 -12.75 -13.69
CA ALA A 233 12.79 -13.08 -14.00
C ALA A 233 13.55 -11.77 -14.29
N CYS A 234 14.79 -11.69 -13.80
CA CYS A 234 15.63 -10.55 -14.15
C CYS A 234 15.91 -10.59 -15.66
N CYS A 235 15.94 -9.46 -16.32
CA CYS A 235 15.34 -8.16 -16.03
C CYS A 235 14.80 -7.73 -17.39
N THR A 236 13.73 -6.96 -17.47
CA THR A 236 13.22 -6.56 -18.79
C THR A 236 13.97 -5.32 -19.25
N PRO A 237 14.81 -5.41 -20.30
CA PRO A 237 15.52 -4.25 -20.80
C PRO A 237 14.51 -3.27 -21.37
N ALA A 238 14.64 -2.00 -21.02
CA ALA A 238 13.84 -0.94 -21.58
C ALA A 238 14.65 0.36 -21.62
N GLY A 239 14.16 1.35 -22.35
CA GLY A 239 14.88 2.61 -22.55
C GLY A 239 14.64 3.16 -23.95
N GLY A 240 14.84 4.46 -24.12
CA GLY A 240 14.40 5.23 -25.27
C GLY A 240 13.19 6.09 -24.93
N GLU A 241 12.57 6.66 -25.96
CA GLU A 241 11.38 7.49 -25.82
C GLU A 241 10.11 6.65 -25.97
N ASN A 242 9.29 6.65 -24.90
CA ASN A 242 7.97 6.04 -24.88
C ASN A 242 7.98 4.58 -25.39
N GLN A 243 8.99 3.78 -25.04
CA GLN A 243 9.12 2.41 -25.52
C GLN A 243 8.16 1.46 -24.79
N PRO A 244 7.56 0.48 -25.49
CA PRO A 244 6.75 -0.54 -24.84
C PRO A 244 7.63 -1.51 -24.06
N TRP A 245 7.11 -2.05 -22.98
CA TRP A 245 7.74 -3.12 -22.22
C TRP A 245 6.70 -4.14 -21.77
N SER A 246 7.10 -5.40 -21.64
CA SER A 246 6.24 -6.45 -21.08
C SER A 246 7.05 -7.60 -20.49
N VAL A 247 6.55 -8.20 -19.43
CA VAL A 247 7.14 -9.36 -18.75
C VAL A 247 6.06 -10.25 -18.16
N THR A 248 6.36 -11.55 -18.08
CA THR A 248 5.49 -12.52 -17.41
C THR A 248 6.00 -12.78 -15.99
N VAL A 249 5.09 -12.71 -15.02
CA VAL A 249 5.39 -12.85 -13.59
C VAL A 249 4.63 -14.04 -13.02
N PRO A 250 5.30 -15.17 -12.72
CA PRO A 250 4.70 -16.23 -11.94
C PRO A 250 4.53 -15.73 -10.49
N PHE A 251 3.37 -16.01 -9.90
CA PHE A 251 3.12 -15.76 -8.48
C PHE A 251 2.30 -16.90 -7.85
N SER A 252 2.34 -17.03 -6.53
CA SER A 252 1.57 -18.04 -5.80
C SER A 252 1.19 -17.56 -4.41
N GLY A 253 0.27 -18.25 -3.74
CA GLY A 253 -0.08 -17.95 -2.35
C GLY A 253 -0.93 -16.68 -2.14
N ALA A 254 -1.58 -16.18 -3.19
CA ALA A 254 -2.52 -15.08 -3.09
C ALA A 254 -3.73 -15.45 -2.21
N ARG A 255 -4.05 -14.60 -1.25
CA ARG A 255 -5.14 -14.76 -0.26
C ARG A 255 -6.00 -13.51 -0.15
N ASP A 256 -5.43 -12.34 -0.45
CA ASP A 256 -6.17 -11.09 -0.45
C ASP A 256 -7.00 -10.94 -1.74
N PRO A 257 -8.16 -10.24 -1.66
CA PRO A 257 -9.02 -10.01 -2.81
C PRO A 257 -8.39 -9.07 -3.85
N VAL A 258 -7.44 -8.23 -3.41
CA VAL A 258 -6.70 -7.28 -4.23
C VAL A 258 -5.21 -7.57 -4.06
N LEU A 259 -4.50 -7.61 -5.19
CA LEU A 259 -3.03 -7.67 -5.23
C LEU A 259 -2.48 -6.37 -5.79
N THR A 260 -1.27 -6.06 -5.35
CA THR A 260 -0.45 -4.97 -5.86
C THR A 260 0.48 -5.54 -6.93
N VAL A 261 0.40 -5.02 -8.15
CA VAL A 261 1.46 -5.22 -9.14
C VAL A 261 2.28 -3.94 -9.19
N VAL A 262 3.56 -4.05 -8.87
CA VAL A 262 4.51 -2.93 -8.90
C VAL A 262 5.58 -3.21 -9.95
N ALA A 263 5.84 -2.21 -10.79
CA ALA A 263 6.99 -2.21 -11.69
C ALA A 263 7.94 -1.08 -11.26
N SER A 264 9.23 -1.38 -11.14
CA SER A 264 10.27 -0.44 -10.74
C SER A 264 11.44 -0.50 -11.71
N THR A 265 12.11 0.64 -11.87
CA THR A 265 13.38 0.75 -12.59
C THR A 265 14.38 1.58 -11.78
N GLY A 266 15.66 1.39 -12.07
CA GLY A 266 16.80 2.01 -11.42
C GLY A 266 18.10 1.30 -11.82
N GLY A 267 19.16 1.55 -11.07
CA GLY A 267 20.47 0.94 -11.26
C GLY A 267 21.56 1.88 -11.78
N HIS A 268 21.23 3.13 -12.12
CA HIS A 268 22.22 4.14 -12.55
C HIS A 268 22.64 5.04 -11.41
N VAL A 269 21.65 5.65 -10.74
CA VAL A 269 21.82 6.67 -9.69
C VAL A 269 21.24 6.18 -8.36
N ALA A 270 20.16 5.38 -8.41
CA ALA A 270 19.54 4.78 -7.23
C ALA A 270 19.08 3.34 -7.52
N ALA A 271 18.87 2.53 -6.47
CA ALA A 271 18.33 1.17 -6.65
C ALA A 271 16.91 1.20 -7.25
N VAL A 272 16.09 2.16 -6.83
CA VAL A 272 14.84 2.53 -7.49
C VAL A 272 14.86 4.02 -7.77
N GLU A 273 14.80 4.35 -9.06
CA GLU A 273 14.66 5.71 -9.53
C GLU A 273 13.19 6.04 -9.75
N ARG A 274 12.42 5.08 -10.28
CA ARG A 274 11.03 5.27 -10.67
C ARG A 274 10.21 3.99 -10.51
N PHE A 275 8.95 4.14 -10.15
CA PHE A 275 8.04 3.00 -10.05
C PHE A 275 6.59 3.36 -10.38
N THR A 276 5.80 2.34 -10.69
CA THR A 276 4.37 2.42 -10.97
C THR A 276 3.66 1.24 -10.33
N VAL A 277 2.42 1.45 -9.90
CA VAL A 277 1.58 0.47 -9.20
C VAL A 277 0.20 0.41 -9.83
N THR A 278 -0.25 -0.81 -10.12
CA THR A 278 -1.66 -1.08 -10.44
C THR A 278 -2.24 -2.11 -9.48
N ALA A 279 -3.54 -1.99 -9.22
CA ALA A 279 -4.28 -2.93 -8.41
C ALA A 279 -4.98 -3.96 -9.31
N VAL A 280 -4.93 -5.23 -8.91
CA VAL A 280 -5.59 -6.33 -9.62
C VAL A 280 -6.38 -7.17 -8.65
N ARG A 281 -7.38 -7.91 -9.15
CA ARG A 281 -8.21 -8.78 -8.33
C ARG A 281 -7.87 -10.24 -8.54
N THR A 282 -7.94 -11.02 -7.47
CA THR A 282 -7.89 -12.47 -7.53
C THR A 282 -9.27 -13.02 -7.90
N ARG A 283 -9.30 -14.17 -8.58
CA ARG A 283 -10.54 -14.91 -8.84
C ARG A 283 -10.84 -15.87 -7.71
#